data_AF-A0A938QBD9-F1
#
_entry.id   AF-A0A938QBD9-F1
#
_cell.length_a   1.000
_cell.length_b   1.000
_cell.length_c   1.000
_cell.angle_alpha   90.00
_cell.angle_beta   90.00
_cell.angle_gamma   90.00
#
_symmetry.space_group_name_H-M   'P 1'
#
loop_
_entity.id
_entity.type
_entity.pdbx_description
1 polymer ?
#
loop_
_entity_poly.entity_id
_entity_poly.type
_entity_poly.pdbx_seq_one_letter_code
_entity_poly.pdbx_strand_id
1 'polypeptide(L)'
;MALVNGDADAAGAVIDELVAGRYTLADIYMSLIGPALQGLGEAWCVGDIGVGQEKLTTQIVLAQMERLRAKFVAPSHRSSFRVMVSCVEGEMHFIGARMFADLCLARGWWVDFLGPDAPNSAIVDMVRRRYPQLLALSLTMDHGLAHARKLAVELEDVAAPPKLLLGGQAVAAIVARSLGSGDIRVVSDLYAGVEFVADCQRSERPKTILREYLTTLGKKVRRLRTDKGWTQEQLAEAAKVTRVCIVAVEGGKQNLSMDIVVRLANALAITPESLLTGDHEQVNTSG
;
A
#
# COMPACT_ATOMS: atom_id res chain seq x y z
N MET A 1 -13.94 -14.27 29.18
CA MET A 1 -14.33 -13.98 30.58
C MET A 1 -13.77 -12.64 31.07
N ALA A 2 -12.44 -12.41 31.10
CA ALA A 2 -11.87 -11.14 31.58
C ALA A 2 -12.41 -9.90 30.83
N LEU A 3 -12.39 -9.92 29.50
CA LEU A 3 -12.91 -8.83 28.66
C LEU A 3 -14.40 -8.56 28.88
N VAL A 4 -15.23 -9.61 28.86
CA VAL A 4 -16.68 -9.51 29.10
C VAL A 4 -16.97 -8.92 30.50
N ASN A 5 -16.19 -9.28 31.51
CA ASN A 5 -16.36 -8.76 32.87
C ASN A 5 -15.77 -7.35 33.07
N GLY A 6 -15.17 -6.74 32.05
CA GLY A 6 -14.53 -5.44 32.16
C GLY A 6 -13.26 -5.44 33.03
N ASP A 7 -12.62 -6.61 33.21
CA ASP A 7 -11.45 -6.77 34.06
C ASP A 7 -10.16 -6.49 33.26
N ALA A 8 -9.68 -5.25 33.36
CA ALA A 8 -8.50 -4.78 32.65
C ALA A 8 -7.20 -5.45 33.15
N ASP A 9 -7.12 -5.76 34.44
CA ASP A 9 -5.94 -6.35 35.07
C ASP A 9 -5.81 -7.82 34.67
N ALA A 10 -6.91 -8.58 34.72
CA ALA A 10 -6.93 -9.96 34.25
C ALA A 10 -6.65 -10.05 32.74
N ALA A 11 -7.18 -9.13 31.93
CA ALA A 11 -6.86 -9.05 30.51
C ALA A 11 -5.36 -8.76 30.29
N GLY A 12 -4.79 -7.85 31.09
CA GLY A 12 -3.36 -7.55 31.06
C GLY A 12 -2.47 -8.73 31.42
N ALA A 13 -2.85 -9.51 32.44
CA ALA A 13 -2.12 -10.69 32.87
C ALA A 13 -2.05 -11.78 31.78
N VAL A 14 -3.17 -12.04 31.09
CA VAL A 14 -3.21 -12.98 29.97
C VAL A 14 -2.28 -12.54 28.83
N ILE A 15 -2.28 -11.23 28.50
CA ILE A 15 -1.38 -10.69 27.50
C ILE A 15 0.09 -10.84 27.91
N ASP A 16 0.41 -10.57 29.18
CA ASP A 16 1.77 -10.69 29.70
C ASP A 16 2.27 -12.15 29.67
N GLU A 17 1.39 -13.13 29.97
CA GLU A 17 1.67 -14.55 29.85
C GLU A 17 1.99 -14.95 28.41
N LEU A 18 1.19 -14.51 27.43
CA LEU A 18 1.44 -14.79 26.01
C LEU A 18 2.76 -14.16 25.53
N VAL A 19 3.07 -12.95 25.96
CA VAL A 19 4.36 -12.31 25.65
C VAL A 19 5.52 -13.09 26.26
N ALA A 20 5.40 -13.52 27.52
CA ALA A 20 6.42 -14.35 28.19
C ALA A 20 6.61 -15.71 27.50
N GLY A 21 5.52 -16.28 26.97
CA GLY A 21 5.49 -17.49 26.15
C GLY A 21 6.08 -17.33 24.74
N ARG A 22 6.58 -16.13 24.38
CA ARG A 22 7.18 -15.80 23.07
C ARG A 22 6.23 -15.91 21.87
N TYR A 23 4.93 -15.75 22.09
CA TYR A 23 3.98 -15.59 21.00
C TYR A 23 4.29 -14.31 20.22
N THR A 24 4.11 -14.35 18.90
CA THR A 24 4.30 -13.16 18.06
C THR A 24 3.12 -12.19 18.21
N LEU A 25 3.32 -10.93 17.79
CA LEU A 25 2.21 -9.96 17.75
C LEU A 25 1.04 -10.46 16.90
N ALA A 26 1.34 -11.13 15.78
CA ALA A 26 0.33 -11.70 14.89
C ALA A 26 -0.46 -12.82 15.58
N ASP A 27 0.20 -13.70 16.34
CA ASP A 27 -0.48 -14.76 17.09
C ASP A 27 -1.44 -14.18 18.12
N ILE A 28 -0.99 -13.18 18.90
CA ILE A 28 -1.82 -12.53 19.92
C ILE A 28 -3.04 -11.84 19.28
N TYR A 29 -2.83 -11.16 18.15
CA TYR A 29 -3.89 -10.50 17.43
C TYR A 29 -4.90 -11.48 16.82
N MET A 30 -4.44 -12.53 16.15
CA MET A 30 -5.31 -13.42 15.38
C MET A 30 -5.92 -14.55 16.21
N SER A 31 -5.26 -14.98 17.28
CA SER A 31 -5.73 -16.11 18.11
C SER A 31 -6.41 -15.67 19.41
N LEU A 32 -6.23 -14.41 19.84
CA LEU A 32 -6.86 -13.89 21.05
C LEU A 32 -7.74 -12.67 20.78
N ILE A 33 -7.16 -11.55 20.33
CA ILE A 33 -7.92 -10.27 20.26
C ILE A 33 -9.02 -10.34 19.21
N GLY A 34 -8.72 -10.81 18.00
CA GLY A 34 -9.70 -10.91 16.90
C GLY A 34 -10.90 -11.78 17.28
N PRO A 35 -10.69 -13.05 17.70
CA PRO A 35 -11.76 -13.92 18.17
C PRO A 35 -12.54 -13.36 19.35
N ALA A 36 -11.87 -12.69 20.30
CA ALA A 36 -12.55 -12.07 21.44
C ALA A 36 -13.49 -10.92 21.03
N LEU A 37 -13.08 -10.09 20.08
CA LEU A 37 -13.92 -8.99 19.55
C LEU A 37 -15.08 -9.52 18.70
N GLN A 38 -14.86 -10.61 17.96
CA GLN A 38 -15.95 -11.26 17.23
C GLN A 38 -16.99 -11.82 18.19
N GLY A 39 -16.56 -12.55 19.23
CA GLY A 39 -17.47 -13.04 20.27
C GLY A 39 -18.18 -11.92 21.04
N LEU A 40 -17.51 -10.78 21.26
CA LEU A 40 -18.13 -9.58 21.84
C LEU A 40 -19.25 -9.04 20.94
N GLY A 41 -19.00 -8.95 19.63
CA GLY A 41 -19.99 -8.52 18.65
C GLY A 41 -21.19 -9.46 18.59
N GLU A 42 -20.97 -10.78 18.58
CA GLU A 42 -22.02 -11.79 18.60
C GLU A 42 -22.88 -11.68 19.86
N ALA A 43 -22.26 -11.58 21.05
CA ALA A 43 -22.95 -11.41 22.33
C ALA A 43 -23.80 -10.13 22.37
N TRP A 44 -23.30 -9.03 21.80
CA TRP A 44 -24.07 -7.79 21.69
C TRP A 44 -25.25 -7.93 20.73
N CYS A 45 -25.05 -8.56 19.57
CA CYS A 45 -26.09 -8.79 18.57
C CYS A 45 -27.26 -9.62 19.11
N VAL A 46 -26.99 -10.62 19.95
CA VAL A 46 -28.04 -11.46 20.58
C VAL A 46 -28.63 -10.84 21.85
N GLY A 47 -28.08 -9.71 22.32
CA GLY A 47 -28.57 -8.97 23.49
C GLY A 47 -28.04 -9.45 24.83
N ASP A 48 -27.05 -10.36 24.86
CA ASP A 48 -26.43 -10.85 26.09
C ASP A 48 -25.61 -9.77 26.82
N ILE A 49 -25.13 -8.77 26.08
CA ILE A 49 -24.43 -7.61 26.62
C ILE A 49 -25.00 -6.30 26.08
N GLY A 50 -24.91 -5.25 26.88
CA GLY A 50 -25.31 -3.90 26.48
C GLY A 50 -24.18 -3.10 25.81
N VAL A 51 -24.54 -1.98 25.19
CA VAL A 51 -23.58 -1.07 24.53
C VAL A 51 -22.49 -0.55 25.49
N GLY A 52 -22.82 -0.30 26.76
CA GLY A 52 -21.83 0.14 27.74
C GLY A 52 -20.73 -0.89 27.99
N GLN A 53 -21.07 -2.18 27.99
CA GLN A 53 -20.14 -3.28 28.19
C GLN A 53 -19.27 -3.51 26.95
N GLU A 54 -19.84 -3.39 25.75
CA GLU A 54 -19.07 -3.35 24.50
C GLU A 54 -18.03 -2.22 24.54
N LYS A 55 -18.46 -0.98 24.85
CA LYS A 55 -17.56 0.18 24.88
C LYS A 55 -16.45 0.02 25.92
N LEU A 56 -16.77 -0.44 27.12
CA LEU A 56 -15.78 -0.72 28.16
C LEU A 56 -14.75 -1.75 27.68
N THR A 57 -15.23 -2.85 27.10
CA THR A 57 -14.36 -3.92 26.58
C THR A 57 -13.44 -3.41 25.49
N THR A 58 -13.99 -2.65 24.54
CA THR A 58 -13.24 -2.02 23.45
C THR A 58 -12.13 -1.11 24.00
N GLN A 59 -12.39 -0.31 25.05
CA GLN A 59 -11.35 0.52 25.68
C GLN A 59 -10.23 -0.31 26.33
N ILE A 60 -10.57 -1.41 27.00
CA ILE A 60 -9.58 -2.32 27.58
C ILE A 60 -8.70 -2.92 26.48
N VAL A 61 -9.31 -3.38 25.39
CA VAL A 61 -8.56 -3.93 24.24
C VAL A 61 -7.60 -2.89 23.67
N LEU A 62 -8.05 -1.65 23.46
CA LEU A 62 -7.18 -0.58 22.93
C LEU A 62 -5.99 -0.29 23.85
N ALA A 63 -6.21 -0.29 25.17
CA ALA A 63 -5.12 -0.13 26.14
C ALA A 63 -4.11 -1.28 26.06
N GLN A 64 -4.57 -2.53 25.93
CA GLN A 64 -3.67 -3.67 25.75
C GLN A 64 -2.93 -3.65 24.41
N MET A 65 -3.58 -3.20 23.34
CA MET A 65 -2.93 -3.02 22.03
C MET A 65 -1.81 -1.98 22.09
N GLU A 66 -1.97 -0.88 22.83
CA GLU A 66 -0.88 0.09 23.00
C GLU A 66 0.31 -0.50 23.76
N ARG A 67 0.05 -1.31 24.81
CA ARG A 67 1.11 -2.05 25.53
C ARG A 67 1.83 -3.03 24.60
N LEU A 68 1.10 -3.78 23.78
CA LEU A 68 1.66 -4.69 22.80
C LEU A 68 2.51 -3.94 21.77
N ARG A 69 2.00 -2.84 21.22
CA ARG A 69 2.74 -1.99 20.29
C ARG A 69 4.07 -1.53 20.88
N ALA A 70 4.08 -1.04 22.13
CA ALA A 70 5.30 -0.63 22.80
C ALA A 70 6.34 -1.76 22.96
N LYS A 71 5.90 -3.02 23.12
CA LYS A 71 6.79 -4.18 23.26
C LYS A 71 7.31 -4.73 21.93
N PHE A 72 6.46 -4.75 20.90
CA PHE A 72 6.78 -5.41 19.62
C PHE A 72 7.30 -4.46 18.54
N VAL A 73 7.06 -3.16 18.66
CA VAL A 73 7.43 -2.18 17.64
C VAL A 73 8.68 -1.42 18.08
N ALA A 74 9.84 -1.84 17.56
CA ALA A 74 11.11 -1.17 17.85
C ALA A 74 11.19 0.23 17.19
N PRO A 75 11.90 1.20 17.80
CA PRO A 75 12.08 2.53 17.23
C PRO A 75 12.99 2.58 15.99
N SER A 76 13.75 1.52 15.68
CA SER A 76 14.89 1.60 14.77
C SER A 76 14.57 1.30 13.30
N HIS A 77 15.27 2.03 12.42
CA HIS A 77 15.40 1.90 10.96
C HIS A 77 14.16 1.42 10.21
N ARG A 78 13.34 2.38 9.77
CA ARG A 78 12.16 2.12 8.95
C ARG A 78 12.54 2.04 7.47
N SER A 79 11.91 1.12 6.74
CA SER A 79 11.92 1.12 5.28
C SER A 79 11.43 2.46 4.73
N SER A 80 11.88 2.88 3.53
CA SER A 80 11.28 4.01 2.82
C SER A 80 9.85 3.74 2.34
N PHE A 81 9.44 2.48 2.31
CA PHE A 81 8.08 2.05 1.95
C PHE A 81 7.09 2.43 3.06
N ARG A 82 6.07 3.18 2.68
CA ARG A 82 5.04 3.76 3.53
C ARG A 82 3.68 3.16 3.20
N VAL A 83 3.03 2.69 4.26
CA VAL A 83 1.67 2.18 4.25
C VAL A 83 0.77 3.20 4.91
N MET A 84 -0.30 3.60 4.24
CA MET A 84 -1.40 4.32 4.86
C MET A 84 -2.50 3.33 5.19
N VAL A 85 -3.07 3.41 6.38
CA VAL A 85 -4.15 2.53 6.82
C VAL A 85 -5.33 3.38 7.27
N SER A 86 -6.52 3.07 6.78
CA SER A 86 -7.75 3.78 7.16
C SER A 86 -8.93 2.83 7.15
N CYS A 87 -9.94 3.10 7.96
CA CYS A 87 -11.27 2.60 7.63
C CYS A 87 -11.83 3.39 6.44
N VAL A 88 -12.73 2.76 5.71
CA VAL A 88 -13.52 3.46 4.69
C VAL A 88 -14.41 4.51 5.35
N GLU A 89 -14.76 5.57 4.62
CA GLU A 89 -15.75 6.57 5.07
C GLU A 89 -17.05 5.88 5.54
N GLY A 90 -17.57 6.31 6.69
CA GLY A 90 -18.72 5.71 7.38
C GLY A 90 -18.40 4.48 8.24
N GLU A 91 -17.17 3.93 8.17
CA GLU A 91 -16.81 2.71 8.91
C GLU A 91 -16.16 3.03 10.27
N MET A 92 -16.85 2.58 11.33
CA MET A 92 -16.44 2.79 12.72
C MET A 92 -15.69 1.59 13.32
N HIS A 93 -15.67 0.43 12.67
CA HIS A 93 -14.99 -0.76 13.16
C HIS A 93 -13.51 -0.73 12.77
N PHE A 94 -12.69 -0.08 13.61
CA PHE A 94 -11.29 0.21 13.30
C PHE A 94 -10.25 -0.70 13.95
N ILE A 95 -10.63 -1.58 14.88
CA ILE A 95 -9.63 -2.40 15.59
C ILE A 95 -8.89 -3.34 14.62
N GLY A 96 -9.58 -3.96 13.66
CA GLY A 96 -8.92 -4.77 12.63
C GLY A 96 -7.92 -3.97 11.79
N ALA A 97 -8.27 -2.74 11.41
CA ALA A 97 -7.38 -1.81 10.73
C ALA A 97 -6.16 -1.44 11.60
N ARG A 98 -6.38 -1.21 12.89
CA ARG A 98 -5.31 -0.92 13.86
C ARG A 98 -4.38 -2.12 14.04
N MET A 99 -4.91 -3.35 14.09
CA MET A 99 -4.10 -4.58 14.15
C MET A 99 -3.20 -4.69 12.92
N PHE A 100 -3.74 -4.44 11.72
CA PHE A 100 -2.97 -4.41 10.49
C PHE A 100 -1.85 -3.34 10.52
N ALA A 101 -2.19 -2.12 10.95
CA ALA A 101 -1.22 -1.03 11.08
C ALA A 101 -0.06 -1.39 12.03
N ASP A 102 -0.37 -1.99 13.18
CA ASP A 102 0.62 -2.42 14.16
C ASP A 102 1.51 -3.57 13.64
N LEU A 103 0.95 -4.51 12.88
CA LEU A 103 1.74 -5.57 12.22
C LEU A 103 2.66 -5.02 11.15
N CYS A 104 2.19 -4.05 10.35
CA CYS A 104 3.03 -3.36 9.39
C CYS A 104 4.16 -2.57 10.06
N LEU A 105 3.86 -1.92 11.19
CA LEU A 105 4.87 -1.28 12.02
C LEU A 105 5.87 -2.29 12.59
N ALA A 106 5.42 -3.44 13.11
CA ALA A 106 6.30 -4.46 13.66
C ALA A 106 7.26 -5.03 12.60
N ARG A 107 6.85 -5.04 11.32
CA ARG A 107 7.67 -5.49 10.18
C ARG A 107 8.62 -4.43 9.62
N GLY A 108 8.61 -3.22 10.19
CA GLY A 108 9.59 -2.17 9.90
C GLY A 108 9.17 -1.16 8.82
N TRP A 109 7.91 -1.12 8.39
CA TRP A 109 7.42 -0.08 7.46
C TRP A 109 7.05 1.21 8.19
N TRP A 110 7.02 2.32 7.46
CA TRP A 110 6.33 3.53 7.91
C TRP A 110 4.83 3.31 7.80
N VAL A 111 4.08 3.66 8.84
CA VAL A 111 2.62 3.53 8.84
C VAL A 111 1.99 4.82 9.31
N ASP A 112 1.10 5.37 8.48
CA ASP A 112 0.19 6.45 8.87
C ASP A 112 -1.21 5.82 9.03
N PHE A 113 -1.71 5.68 10.27
CA PHE A 113 -3.05 5.15 10.56
C PHE A 113 -4.03 6.30 10.80
N LEU A 114 -5.02 6.46 9.93
CA LEU A 114 -5.97 7.57 9.98
C LEU A 114 -7.15 7.33 10.94
N GLY A 115 -7.41 6.07 11.30
CA GLY A 115 -8.50 5.71 12.21
C GLY A 115 -9.82 5.38 11.49
N PRO A 116 -10.95 5.39 12.24
CA PRO A 116 -12.29 5.21 11.70
C PRO A 116 -12.76 6.43 10.89
N ASP A 117 -13.73 6.21 10.01
CA ASP A 117 -14.56 7.25 9.40
C ASP A 117 -13.80 8.45 8.82
N ALA A 118 -12.68 8.19 8.14
CA ALA A 118 -11.96 9.23 7.41
C ALA A 118 -12.70 9.53 6.10
N PRO A 119 -13.13 10.78 5.84
CA PRO A 119 -13.75 11.14 4.57
C PRO A 119 -12.80 10.90 3.40
N ASN A 120 -13.32 10.48 2.25
CA ASN A 120 -12.50 10.21 1.07
C ASN A 120 -11.60 11.41 0.69
N SER A 121 -12.12 12.63 0.78
CA SER A 121 -11.35 13.86 0.51
C SER A 121 -10.13 14.01 1.42
N ALA A 122 -10.27 13.68 2.71
CA ALA A 122 -9.17 13.73 3.67
C ALA A 122 -8.12 12.64 3.38
N ILE A 123 -8.57 11.45 2.95
CA ILE A 123 -7.66 10.37 2.53
C ILE A 123 -6.87 10.80 1.29
N VAL A 124 -7.53 11.35 0.25
CA VAL A 124 -6.88 11.86 -0.96
C VAL A 124 -5.85 12.95 -0.62
N ASP A 125 -6.20 13.88 0.25
CA ASP A 125 -5.28 14.92 0.72
C ASP A 125 -4.07 14.35 1.46
N MET A 126 -4.27 13.31 2.27
CA MET A 126 -3.18 12.63 2.96
C MET A 126 -2.28 11.85 2.00
N VAL A 127 -2.85 11.17 1.00
CA VAL A 127 -2.08 10.51 -0.06
C VAL A 127 -1.19 11.52 -0.78
N ARG A 128 -1.73 12.69 -1.18
CA ARG A 128 -0.98 13.76 -1.85
C ARG A 128 0.17 14.31 -1.00
N ARG A 129 0.01 14.40 0.32
CA ARG A 129 1.01 14.99 1.23
C ARG A 129 2.07 14.00 1.70
N ARG A 130 1.69 12.73 1.85
CA ARG A 130 2.52 11.70 2.49
C ARG A 130 3.14 10.73 1.49
N TYR A 131 2.65 10.70 0.25
CA TYR A 131 3.08 9.82 -0.82
C TYR A 131 3.23 8.36 -0.35
N PRO A 132 2.18 7.76 0.23
CA PRO A 132 2.23 6.35 0.58
C PRO A 132 2.32 5.51 -0.71
N GLN A 133 2.99 4.38 -0.62
CA GLN A 133 3.08 3.43 -1.73
C GLN A 133 1.93 2.43 -1.72
N LEU A 134 1.30 2.27 -0.55
CA LEU A 134 0.11 1.42 -0.37
C LEU A 134 -0.90 2.10 0.55
N LEU A 135 -2.17 2.07 0.17
CA LEU A 135 -3.32 2.45 1.00
C LEU A 135 -4.14 1.20 1.30
N ALA A 136 -4.20 0.82 2.59
CA ALA A 136 -5.00 -0.26 3.09
C ALA A 136 -6.31 0.28 3.69
N LEU A 137 -7.42 -0.22 3.17
CA LEU A 137 -8.77 0.12 3.58
C LEU A 137 -9.39 -1.05 4.33
N SER A 138 -9.97 -0.77 5.49
CA SER A 138 -10.74 -1.73 6.27
C SER A 138 -12.23 -1.50 6.07
N LEU A 139 -12.96 -2.59 5.79
CA LEU A 139 -14.39 -2.61 5.57
C LEU A 139 -15.02 -3.82 6.27
N THR A 140 -15.85 -3.55 7.27
CA THR A 140 -16.58 -4.58 8.05
C THR A 140 -18.04 -4.65 7.62
N MET A 141 -18.61 -3.54 7.18
CA MET A 141 -20.02 -3.45 6.75
C MET A 141 -20.15 -3.24 5.23
N ASP A 142 -21.08 -3.94 4.57
CA ASP A 142 -21.24 -3.93 3.11
C ASP A 142 -21.48 -2.53 2.49
N HIS A 143 -22.05 -1.57 3.24
CA HIS A 143 -22.41 -0.25 2.73
C HIS A 143 -21.19 0.64 2.41
N GLY A 144 -20.04 0.42 3.04
CA GLY A 144 -18.83 1.18 2.75
C GLY A 144 -18.21 0.84 1.38
N LEU A 145 -18.66 -0.20 0.68
CA LEU A 145 -18.11 -0.56 -0.63
C LEU A 145 -18.26 0.58 -1.66
N ALA A 146 -19.37 1.31 -1.63
CA ALA A 146 -19.58 2.45 -2.53
C ALA A 146 -18.54 3.55 -2.30
N HIS A 147 -18.23 3.85 -1.03
CA HIS A 147 -17.20 4.82 -0.66
C HIS A 147 -15.80 4.36 -1.06
N ALA A 148 -15.46 3.08 -0.87
CA ALA A 148 -14.18 2.52 -1.29
C ALA A 148 -13.98 2.61 -2.82
N ARG A 149 -15.02 2.32 -3.61
CA ARG A 149 -14.96 2.47 -5.07
C ARG A 149 -14.81 3.92 -5.49
N LYS A 150 -15.57 4.83 -4.87
CA LYS A 150 -15.46 6.27 -5.13
C LYS A 150 -14.05 6.77 -4.85
N LEU A 151 -13.47 6.36 -3.71
CA LEU A 151 -12.09 6.70 -3.35
C LEU A 151 -11.08 6.19 -4.38
N ALA A 152 -11.24 4.96 -4.87
CA ALA A 152 -10.36 4.40 -5.89
C ALA A 152 -10.35 5.26 -7.16
N VAL A 153 -11.53 5.69 -7.62
CA VAL A 153 -11.66 6.61 -8.77
C VAL A 153 -11.01 7.96 -8.49
N GLU A 154 -11.26 8.56 -7.31
CA GLU A 154 -10.67 9.85 -6.94
C GLU A 154 -9.13 9.82 -6.84
N LEU A 155 -8.56 8.64 -6.58
CA LEU A 155 -7.12 8.43 -6.53
C LEU A 155 -6.47 8.26 -7.91
N GLU A 156 -7.23 7.91 -8.97
CA GLU A 156 -6.68 7.77 -10.33
C GLU A 156 -6.05 9.08 -10.85
N ASP A 157 -6.59 10.22 -10.42
CA ASP A 157 -6.11 11.56 -10.78
C ASP A 157 -4.89 12.03 -9.96
N VAL A 158 -4.41 11.24 -9.00
CA VAL A 158 -3.23 11.57 -8.20
C VAL A 158 -1.97 11.19 -8.99
N ALA A 159 -0.99 12.11 -9.07
CA ALA A 159 0.23 11.94 -9.87
C ALA A 159 1.04 10.65 -9.56
N ALA A 160 0.95 10.12 -8.33
CA ALA A 160 1.53 8.85 -7.93
C ALA A 160 0.52 8.11 -7.03
N PRO A 161 -0.46 7.39 -7.62
CA PRO A 161 -1.50 6.73 -6.85
C PRO A 161 -0.93 5.53 -6.10
N PRO A 162 -1.30 5.33 -4.82
CA PRO A 162 -0.86 4.17 -4.06
C PRO A 162 -1.53 2.91 -4.60
N LYS A 163 -0.90 1.75 -4.38
CA LYS A 163 -1.59 0.47 -4.53
C LYS A 163 -2.71 0.38 -3.49
N LEU A 164 -3.86 -0.13 -3.90
CA LEU A 164 -5.03 -0.25 -3.03
C LEU A 164 -5.14 -1.67 -2.50
N LEU A 165 -5.31 -1.78 -1.18
CA LEU A 165 -5.57 -3.03 -0.46
C LEU A 165 -6.89 -2.89 0.28
N LEU A 166 -7.81 -3.84 0.12
CA LEU A 166 -9.08 -3.89 0.84
C LEU A 166 -9.13 -5.17 1.69
N GLY A 167 -9.34 -4.99 2.99
CA GLY A 167 -9.53 -6.06 3.97
C GLY A 167 -10.73 -5.78 4.87
N GLY A 168 -10.97 -6.68 5.83
CA GLY A 168 -12.09 -6.60 6.77
C GLY A 168 -13.15 -7.68 6.52
N GLN A 169 -14.11 -7.83 7.43
CA GLN A 169 -15.01 -9.00 7.43
C GLN A 169 -16.03 -9.01 6.28
N ALA A 170 -16.48 -7.84 5.81
CA ALA A 170 -17.41 -7.75 4.66
C ALA A 170 -16.76 -8.20 3.34
N VAL A 171 -15.44 -8.30 3.29
CA VAL A 171 -14.69 -8.55 2.07
C VAL A 171 -15.02 -9.90 1.43
N ALA A 172 -15.25 -10.96 2.21
CA ALA A 172 -15.61 -12.26 1.67
C ALA A 172 -16.90 -12.19 0.82
N ALA A 173 -17.89 -11.41 1.27
CA ALA A 173 -19.13 -11.18 0.55
C ALA A 173 -18.94 -10.33 -0.73
N ILE A 174 -17.93 -9.45 -0.74
CA ILE A 174 -17.59 -8.56 -1.85
C ILE A 174 -16.84 -9.31 -2.96
N VAL A 175 -15.90 -10.19 -2.61
CA VAL A 175 -15.17 -11.05 -3.57
C VAL A 175 -16.15 -11.89 -4.39
N ALA A 176 -17.22 -12.39 -3.75
CA ALA A 176 -18.28 -13.12 -4.43
C ALA A 176 -19.08 -12.29 -5.45
N ARG A 177 -19.02 -10.95 -5.39
CA ARG A 177 -19.79 -10.03 -6.25
C ARG A 177 -18.98 -9.40 -7.38
N SER A 178 -17.74 -9.84 -7.61
CA SER A 178 -16.80 -9.32 -8.63
C SER A 178 -16.59 -7.79 -8.54
N LEU A 179 -15.43 -7.38 -8.04
CA LEU A 179 -15.01 -5.98 -8.16
C LEU A 179 -14.74 -5.68 -9.64
N GLY A 180 -15.48 -4.72 -10.22
CA GLY A 180 -15.12 -4.11 -11.49
C GLY A 180 -13.68 -3.59 -11.48
N SER A 181 -13.06 -3.62 -12.66
CA SER A 181 -11.65 -3.50 -12.98
C SER A 181 -11.00 -2.15 -12.67
N GLY A 182 -10.77 -1.87 -11.39
CA GLY A 182 -9.74 -0.97 -10.89
C GLY A 182 -8.92 -1.71 -9.83
N ASP A 183 -7.60 -1.52 -9.80
CA ASP A 183 -6.56 -2.33 -9.11
C ASP A 183 -6.63 -2.44 -7.58
N ILE A 184 -7.81 -2.68 -7.00
CA ILE A 184 -7.98 -2.95 -5.56
C ILE A 184 -7.64 -4.42 -5.31
N ARG A 185 -6.52 -4.67 -4.65
CA ARG A 185 -6.20 -6.00 -4.12
C ARG A 185 -7.09 -6.28 -2.93
N VAL A 186 -7.76 -7.42 -2.96
CA VAL A 186 -8.57 -7.90 -1.84
C VAL A 186 -7.84 -8.97 -1.06
N VAL A 187 -7.89 -8.92 0.28
CA VAL A 187 -7.30 -9.91 1.18
C VAL A 187 -8.30 -10.40 2.23
N SER A 188 -8.21 -11.69 2.57
CA SER A 188 -9.10 -12.37 3.50
C SER A 188 -8.74 -12.16 4.98
N ASP A 189 -7.47 -11.85 5.26
CA ASP A 189 -6.94 -11.82 6.62
C ASP A 189 -5.68 -10.93 6.73
N LEU A 190 -5.23 -10.74 7.97
CA LEU A 190 -4.08 -9.90 8.30
C LEU A 190 -2.77 -10.46 7.72
N TYR A 191 -2.58 -11.78 7.66
CA TYR A 191 -1.36 -12.38 7.11
C TYR A 191 -1.24 -12.12 5.61
N ALA A 192 -2.32 -12.39 4.86
CA ALA A 192 -2.39 -12.13 3.43
C ALA A 192 -2.16 -10.64 3.12
N GLY A 193 -2.72 -9.75 3.94
CA GLY A 193 -2.46 -8.31 3.84
C GLY A 193 -0.98 -7.97 4.02
N VAL A 194 -0.35 -8.47 5.08
CA VAL A 194 1.04 -8.16 5.42
C VAL A 194 2.02 -8.72 4.37
N GLU A 195 1.77 -9.91 3.84
CA GLU A 195 2.55 -10.47 2.74
C GLU A 195 2.40 -9.65 1.46
N PHE A 196 1.19 -9.17 1.14
CA PHE A 196 0.99 -8.29 -0.01
C PHE A 196 1.80 -6.98 0.10
N VAL A 197 1.89 -6.38 1.30
CA VAL A 197 2.77 -5.21 1.53
C VAL A 197 4.23 -5.56 1.25
N ALA A 198 4.70 -6.71 1.73
CA ALA A 198 6.08 -7.16 1.53
C ALA A 198 6.40 -7.37 0.04
N ASP A 199 5.46 -7.94 -0.73
CA ASP A 199 5.62 -8.12 -2.17
C ASP A 199 5.63 -6.79 -2.91
N CYS A 200 4.77 -5.83 -2.53
CA CYS A 200 4.80 -4.49 -3.09
C CYS A 200 6.14 -3.80 -2.88
N GLN A 201 6.70 -3.88 -1.67
CA GLN A 201 8.02 -3.33 -1.36
C GLN A 201 9.14 -3.99 -2.19
N ARG A 202 9.09 -5.31 -2.41
CA ARG A 202 10.09 -6.02 -3.23
C ARG A 202 10.08 -5.51 -4.67
N SER A 203 8.89 -5.28 -5.22
CA SER A 203 8.71 -4.73 -6.58
C SER A 203 9.19 -3.28 -6.69
N GLU A 204 9.14 -2.51 -5.60
CA GLU A 204 9.61 -1.11 -5.57
C GLU A 204 11.10 -0.93 -5.27
N ARG A 205 11.87 -2.02 -5.18
CA ARG A 205 13.32 -1.87 -4.98
C ARG A 205 13.91 -1.00 -6.10
N PRO A 206 14.80 -0.04 -5.80
CA PRO A 206 15.32 0.92 -6.79
C PRO A 206 15.89 0.27 -8.06
N LYS A 207 16.47 -0.93 -7.95
CA LYS A 207 16.98 -1.69 -9.11
C LYS A 207 15.87 -2.20 -10.04
N THR A 208 14.71 -2.56 -9.50
CA THR A 208 13.55 -3.03 -10.27
C THR A 208 12.91 -1.85 -11.00
N ILE A 209 12.64 -0.76 -10.28
CA ILE A 209 12.08 0.48 -10.84
C ILE A 209 13.00 1.04 -11.94
N LEU A 210 14.30 1.19 -11.65
CA LEU A 210 15.27 1.65 -12.64
C LEU A 210 15.26 0.77 -13.91
N ARG A 211 15.16 -0.55 -13.75
CA ARG A 211 15.11 -1.48 -14.88
C ARG A 211 13.85 -1.29 -15.74
N GLU A 212 12.70 -0.99 -15.14
CA GLU A 212 11.48 -0.65 -15.88
C GLU A 212 11.64 0.65 -16.68
N TYR A 213 12.12 1.72 -16.04
CA TYR A 213 12.40 2.98 -16.74
C TYR A 213 13.41 2.82 -17.87
N LEU A 214 14.51 2.09 -17.64
CA LEU A 214 15.50 1.79 -18.67
C LEU A 214 14.91 0.96 -19.83
N THR A 215 13.98 0.04 -19.53
CA THR A 215 13.30 -0.76 -20.55
C THR A 215 12.36 0.10 -21.40
N THR A 216 11.59 0.98 -20.79
CA THR A 216 10.69 1.92 -21.48
C THR A 216 11.48 2.91 -22.35
N LEU A 217 12.53 3.49 -21.79
CA LEU A 217 13.48 4.35 -22.52
C LEU A 217 14.10 3.63 -23.71
N GLY A 218 14.58 2.39 -23.51
CA GLY A 218 15.16 1.56 -24.56
C GLY A 218 14.19 1.29 -25.72
N LYS A 219 12.92 0.99 -25.41
CA LYS A 219 11.85 0.84 -26.42
C LYS A 219 11.61 2.13 -27.20
N LYS A 220 11.60 3.29 -26.54
CA LYS A 220 11.43 4.60 -27.18
C LYS A 220 12.59 4.94 -28.12
N VAL A 221 13.84 4.73 -27.68
CA VAL A 221 15.04 4.88 -28.53
C VAL A 221 14.94 3.98 -29.77
N ARG A 222 14.55 2.72 -29.59
CA ARG A 222 14.38 1.77 -30.69
C ARG A 222 13.33 2.25 -31.70
N ARG A 223 12.17 2.71 -31.22
CA ARG A 223 11.08 3.25 -32.06
C ARG A 223 11.54 4.46 -32.86
N LEU A 224 12.10 5.48 -32.20
CA LEU A 224 12.57 6.71 -32.87
C LEU A 224 13.66 6.42 -33.92
N ARG A 225 14.53 5.45 -33.64
CA ARG A 225 15.53 4.98 -34.61
C ARG A 225 14.87 4.32 -35.81
N THR A 226 13.92 3.42 -35.61
CA THR A 226 13.23 2.72 -36.71
C THR A 226 12.35 3.66 -37.53
N ASP A 227 11.75 4.67 -36.92
CA ASP A 227 10.96 5.70 -37.62
C ASP A 227 11.83 6.54 -38.56
N LYS A 228 13.13 6.70 -38.24
CA LYS A 228 14.14 7.28 -39.14
C LYS A 228 14.71 6.28 -40.16
N GLY A 229 14.31 5.02 -40.13
CA GLY A 229 14.84 3.96 -41.00
C GLY A 229 16.27 3.54 -40.68
N TRP A 230 16.78 3.85 -39.48
CA TRP A 230 18.19 3.62 -39.12
C TRP A 230 18.44 2.23 -38.54
N THR A 231 19.62 1.68 -38.82
CA THR A 231 20.16 0.51 -38.12
C THR A 231 20.77 0.90 -36.76
N GLN A 232 20.99 -0.07 -35.87
CA GLN A 232 21.67 0.20 -34.59
C GLN A 232 23.09 0.74 -34.79
N GLU A 233 23.82 0.28 -35.81
CA GLU A 233 25.12 0.83 -36.21
C GLU A 233 25.02 2.32 -36.57
N GLN A 234 24.03 2.70 -37.38
CA GLN A 234 23.86 4.09 -37.81
C GLN A 234 23.51 5.02 -36.65
N LEU A 235 22.66 4.57 -35.71
CA LEU A 235 22.40 5.34 -34.49
C LEU A 235 23.66 5.47 -33.62
N ALA A 236 24.45 4.40 -33.51
CA ALA A 236 25.68 4.41 -32.73
C ALA A 236 26.67 5.44 -33.27
N GLU A 237 26.85 5.47 -34.60
CA GLU A 237 27.69 6.45 -35.30
C GLU A 237 27.19 7.88 -35.09
N ALA A 238 25.90 8.13 -35.30
CA ALA A 238 25.29 9.45 -35.13
C ALA A 238 25.41 9.97 -33.68
N ALA A 239 25.22 9.10 -32.69
CA ALA A 239 25.35 9.44 -31.27
C ALA A 239 26.80 9.40 -30.76
N LYS A 240 27.78 9.02 -31.60
CA LYS A 240 29.20 8.86 -31.22
C LYS A 240 29.37 7.94 -30.00
N VAL A 241 28.69 6.78 -30.03
CA VAL A 241 28.79 5.71 -29.04
C VAL A 241 29.02 4.37 -29.75
N THR A 242 29.36 3.32 -28.99
CA THR A 242 29.53 1.99 -29.58
C THR A 242 28.19 1.36 -29.90
N ARG A 243 28.13 0.51 -30.93
CA ARG A 243 26.92 -0.28 -31.24
C ARG A 243 26.51 -1.18 -30.07
N VAL A 244 27.47 -1.69 -29.29
CA VAL A 244 27.20 -2.43 -28.05
C VAL A 244 26.43 -1.58 -27.03
N CYS A 245 26.77 -0.30 -26.90
CA CYS A 245 26.02 0.64 -26.06
C CYS A 245 24.57 0.76 -26.55
N ILE A 246 24.35 0.93 -27.86
CA ILE A 246 22.98 1.00 -28.42
C ILE A 246 22.18 -0.28 -28.14
N VAL A 247 22.79 -1.45 -28.31
CA VAL A 247 22.14 -2.74 -27.99
C VAL A 247 21.75 -2.82 -26.50
N ALA A 248 22.65 -2.41 -25.61
CA ALA A 248 22.40 -2.44 -24.17
C ALA A 248 21.31 -1.43 -23.74
N VAL A 249 21.29 -0.25 -24.37
CA VAL A 249 20.29 0.80 -24.17
C VAL A 249 18.92 0.35 -24.65
N GLU A 250 18.80 -0.10 -25.90
CA GLU A 250 17.52 -0.59 -26.45
C GLU A 250 17.00 -1.81 -25.70
N GLY A 251 17.90 -2.61 -25.12
CA GLY A 251 17.56 -3.75 -24.26
C GLY A 251 17.20 -3.39 -22.81
N GLY A 252 17.35 -2.12 -22.39
CA GLY A 252 17.10 -1.68 -21.01
C GLY A 252 18.04 -2.31 -19.97
N LYS A 253 19.22 -2.78 -20.39
CA LYS A 253 20.15 -3.57 -19.55
C LYS A 253 21.25 -2.75 -18.89
N GLN A 254 21.39 -1.47 -19.24
CA GLN A 254 22.50 -0.63 -18.81
C GLN A 254 22.01 0.71 -18.24
N ASN A 255 22.59 1.11 -17.10
CA ASN A 255 22.42 2.46 -16.58
C ASN A 255 23.15 3.48 -17.48
N LEU A 256 22.47 4.57 -17.83
CA LEU A 256 22.96 5.60 -18.75
C LEU A 256 23.54 6.78 -17.97
N SER A 257 24.68 7.30 -18.41
CA SER A 257 25.11 8.63 -17.99
C SER A 257 24.30 9.71 -18.72
N MET A 258 24.17 10.89 -18.11
CA MET A 258 23.48 12.02 -18.74
C MET A 258 24.12 12.46 -20.06
N ASP A 259 25.44 12.30 -20.21
CA ASP A 259 26.15 12.53 -21.48
C ASP A 259 25.59 11.64 -22.61
N ILE A 260 25.38 10.35 -22.35
CA ILE A 260 24.83 9.43 -23.36
C ILE A 260 23.38 9.80 -23.69
N VAL A 261 22.57 10.19 -22.70
CA VAL A 261 21.18 10.63 -22.93
C VAL A 261 21.15 11.84 -23.88
N VAL A 262 21.99 12.84 -23.65
CA VAL A 262 22.08 14.04 -24.51
C VAL A 262 22.52 13.68 -25.92
N ARG A 263 23.52 12.79 -26.07
CA ARG A 263 23.99 12.34 -27.39
C ARG A 263 22.90 11.61 -28.18
N LEU A 264 22.16 10.71 -27.52
CA LEU A 264 21.06 9.98 -28.14
C LEU A 264 19.93 10.93 -28.56
N ALA A 265 19.55 11.87 -27.69
CA ALA A 265 18.53 12.87 -27.98
C ALA A 265 18.91 13.71 -29.22
N ASN A 266 20.14 14.22 -29.25
CA ASN A 266 20.67 14.97 -30.39
C ASN A 266 20.70 14.16 -31.67
N ALA A 267 21.15 12.89 -31.63
CA ALA A 267 21.16 12.01 -32.79
C ALA A 267 19.75 11.70 -33.32
N LEU A 268 18.77 11.57 -32.42
CA LEU A 268 17.37 11.33 -32.75
C LEU A 268 16.59 12.62 -33.07
N ALA A 269 17.24 13.79 -32.98
CA ALA A 269 16.65 15.11 -33.19
C ALA A 269 15.44 15.40 -32.27
N ILE A 270 15.55 15.01 -31.01
CA ILE A 270 14.60 15.33 -29.95
C ILE A 270 15.33 15.94 -28.74
N THR A 271 14.59 16.48 -27.77
CA THR A 271 15.20 16.99 -26.55
C THR A 271 15.47 15.86 -25.53
N PRO A 272 16.45 16.01 -24.64
CA PRO A 272 16.69 15.06 -23.55
C PRO A 272 15.46 14.85 -22.67
N GLU A 273 14.66 15.90 -22.44
CA GLU A 273 13.42 15.83 -21.66
C GLU A 273 12.40 14.93 -22.37
N SER A 274 12.17 15.16 -23.66
CA SER A 274 11.26 14.34 -24.48
C SER A 274 11.71 12.88 -24.52
N LEU A 275 13.02 12.63 -24.50
CA LEU A 275 13.57 11.28 -24.47
C LEU A 275 13.32 10.58 -23.12
N LEU A 276 13.41 11.32 -22.01
CA LEU A 276 13.26 10.80 -20.65
C LEU A 276 11.80 10.70 -20.18
N THR A 277 10.89 11.50 -20.73
CA THR A 277 9.47 11.47 -20.38
C THR A 277 8.69 10.45 -21.22
N GLY A 278 7.68 9.82 -20.61
CA GLY A 278 6.68 9.04 -21.34
C GLY A 278 5.93 9.91 -22.35
N ASP A 279 5.29 9.28 -23.34
CA ASP A 279 4.43 9.98 -24.31
C ASP A 279 3.15 10.45 -23.60
N HIS A 280 3.27 11.46 -22.74
CA HIS A 280 2.14 12.25 -22.29
C HIS A 280 1.90 13.31 -23.36
N GLU A 281 0.88 13.10 -24.19
CA GLU A 281 0.28 14.19 -24.96
C GLU A 281 -0.05 15.32 -23.98
N GLN A 282 0.66 16.43 -24.13
CA GLN A 282 0.25 17.68 -23.53
C GLN A 282 -1.12 18.01 -24.12
N VAL A 283 -2.17 17.89 -23.30
CA VAL A 283 -3.45 18.53 -23.58
C VAL A 283 -3.16 20.01 -23.60
N ASN A 284 -3.00 20.55 -24.81
CA ASN A 284 -2.90 21.99 -25.05
C ASN A 284 -4.13 22.65 -24.43
N THR A 285 -3.96 23.29 -23.28
CA THR A 285 -4.82 24.40 -22.86
C THR A 285 -4.48 25.59 -23.76
N SER A 286 -5.12 25.62 -24.92
CA SER A 286 -5.17 26.82 -25.76
C SER A 286 -6.32 27.70 -25.28
N GLY A 287 -5.94 28.89 -24.78
CA GLY A 287 -6.64 30.18 -24.90
C GLY A 287 -8.12 30.25 -24.63
#